data_AF-A0A1N6IP87-F1
#
_entry.id   AF-A0A1N6IP87-F1
#
_cell.length_a   1.000
_cell.length_b   1.000
_cell.length_c   1.000
_cell.angle_alpha   90.00
_cell.angle_beta   90.00
_cell.angle_gamma   90.00
#
_symmetry.space_group_name_H-M   'P 1'
#
loop_
_entity.id
_entity.type
_entity.pdbx_description
1 polymer ?
#
loop_
_entity_poly.entity_id
_entity_poly.type
_entity_poly.pdbx_seq_one_letter_code
_entity_poly.pdbx_strand_id
1 'polypeptide(L)'
;MPVLKRTLLLFWAAWLSAVATTNVLDGLWALGALPESFKFVSGNWHWINQVMDPLGIPRGLQAPLYVGAIAWEALGALLFWWAVASYRGRPLVQEKATVVACSVNLALWSAFQVLDEVVLAYQPEGVHRMIFVSQIATLLLLERLPTPACQPGMIEADVIQAGGDPVAPELGPHRV
;
A
#
# COMPACT_ATOMS: atom_id res chain seq x y z
N MET A 1 1.11 -13.12 11.77
CA MET A 1 0.84 -12.57 10.42
C MET A 1 1.36 -11.15 10.12
N PRO A 2 2.35 -10.56 10.83
CA PRO A 2 2.87 -9.23 10.44
C PRO A 2 3.62 -9.26 9.10
N VAL A 3 4.19 -10.41 8.73
CA VAL A 3 4.89 -10.62 7.45
C VAL A 3 3.94 -10.39 6.27
N LEU A 4 2.77 -11.04 6.23
CA LEU A 4 1.81 -10.87 5.13
C LEU A 4 1.37 -9.41 4.97
N LYS A 5 1.02 -8.73 6.07
CA LYS A 5 0.64 -7.31 6.03
C LYS A 5 1.78 -6.45 5.49
N ARG A 6 3.01 -6.66 5.96
CA ARG A 6 4.18 -5.95 5.46
C ARG A 6 4.48 -6.25 3.99
N THR A 7 4.28 -7.50 3.53
CA THR A 7 4.40 -7.89 2.13
C THR A 7 3.39 -7.18 1.24
N LEU A 8 2.14 -7.01 1.70
CA LEU A 8 1.13 -6.23 0.97
C LEU A 8 1.55 -4.76 0.82
N LEU A 9 2.07 -4.14 1.88
CA LEU A 9 2.59 -2.77 1.81
C LEU A 9 3.79 -2.65 0.85
N LEU A 10 4.69 -3.64 0.89
CA LEU A 10 5.86 -3.69 0.01
C LEU A 10 5.45 -3.87 -1.45
N PHE A 11 4.44 -4.71 -1.71
CA PHE A 11 3.88 -4.89 -3.05
C PHE A 11 3.40 -3.55 -3.61
N TRP A 12 2.58 -2.82 -2.88
CA TRP A 12 2.09 -1.51 -3.33
C TRP A 12 3.21 -0.49 -3.52
N ALA A 13 4.20 -0.47 -2.62
CA ALA A 13 5.37 0.40 -2.75
C ALA A 13 6.14 0.13 -4.06
N ALA A 14 6.47 -1.13 -4.33
CA ALA A 14 7.23 -1.54 -5.50
C ALA A 14 6.42 -1.35 -6.78
N TRP A 15 5.14 -1.70 -6.77
CA TRP A 15 4.27 -1.59 -7.94
C TRP A 15 4.06 -0.13 -8.34
N LEU A 16 3.72 0.77 -7.40
CA LEU A 16 3.59 2.21 -7.71
C LEU A 16 4.93 2.83 -8.14
N SER A 17 6.06 2.36 -7.59
CA SER A 17 7.37 2.80 -8.05
C SER A 17 7.58 2.44 -9.53
N ALA A 18 7.17 1.24 -9.94
CA ALA A 18 7.24 0.83 -11.35
C ALA A 18 6.30 1.66 -12.23
N VAL A 19 5.05 1.89 -11.81
CA VAL A 19 4.07 2.71 -12.54
C VAL A 19 4.58 4.14 -12.73
N ALA A 20 5.01 4.80 -11.65
CA ALA A 20 5.53 6.16 -11.72
C ALA A 20 6.77 6.23 -12.62
N THR A 21 7.69 5.27 -12.50
CA THR A 21 8.91 5.24 -13.30
C THR A 21 8.61 5.05 -14.78
N THR A 22 7.72 4.12 -15.16
CA THR A 22 7.39 3.90 -16.57
C THR A 22 6.62 5.07 -17.17
N ASN A 23 5.80 5.79 -16.40
CA ASN A 23 5.17 7.03 -16.85
C ASN A 23 6.16 8.19 -16.98
N VAL A 24 7.13 8.34 -16.08
CA VAL A 24 8.22 9.31 -16.25
C VAL A 24 8.99 9.02 -17.53
N LEU A 25 9.35 7.76 -17.78
CA LEU A 25 10.07 7.35 -18.98
C LEU A 25 9.24 7.58 -20.24
N ASP A 26 7.93 7.35 -20.20
CA ASP A 26 7.02 7.62 -21.31
C ASP A 26 6.91 9.12 -21.63
N GLY A 27 6.83 9.97 -20.60
CA GLY A 27 6.91 11.42 -20.76
C GLY A 27 8.25 11.89 -21.34
N LEU A 28 9.38 11.34 -20.86
CA LEU A 28 10.70 11.65 -21.41
C LEU A 28 10.85 11.20 -22.86
N TRP A 29 10.30 10.03 -23.20
CA TRP A 29 10.27 9.54 -24.57
C TRP A 29 9.46 10.46 -25.48
N ALA A 30 8.27 10.89 -25.03
CA ALA A 30 7.41 11.82 -25.77
C ALA A 30 8.06 13.21 -25.99
N LEU A 31 8.96 13.62 -25.11
CA LEU A 31 9.75 14.85 -25.23
C LEU A 31 11.00 14.68 -26.11
N GLY A 32 11.29 13.48 -26.61
CA GLY A 32 12.49 13.18 -27.40
C GLY A 32 13.78 13.08 -26.57
N ALA A 33 13.67 12.98 -25.24
CA ALA A 33 14.83 12.83 -24.35
C ALA A 33 15.38 11.39 -24.30
N LEU A 34 14.62 10.42 -24.82
CA LEU A 34 15.02 9.02 -24.95
C LEU A 34 15.05 8.61 -26.43
N PRO A 35 15.90 7.64 -26.82
CA PRO A 35 15.96 7.19 -28.21
C PRO A 35 14.66 6.49 -28.64
N GLU A 36 14.32 6.58 -29.93
CA GLU A 36 13.11 5.93 -30.50
C GLU A 36 13.08 4.40 -30.29
N SER A 37 14.25 3.78 -30.14
CA SER A 37 14.39 2.35 -29.85
C SER A 37 14.05 1.98 -28.41
N PHE A 38 13.90 2.94 -27.49
CA PHE A 38 13.59 2.68 -26.09
C PHE A 38 12.16 2.13 -25.94
N LYS A 39 12.00 0.97 -25.29
CA LYS A 39 10.71 0.25 -25.20
C LYS A 39 10.10 0.22 -23.81
N PHE A 40 10.85 0.57 -22.77
CA PHE A 40 10.40 0.44 -21.38
C PHE A 40 9.63 1.70 -20.94
N VAL A 41 8.49 1.95 -21.60
CA VAL A 41 7.58 3.08 -21.34
C VAL A 41 6.18 2.55 -21.11
N SER A 42 5.34 3.29 -20.40
CA SER A 42 3.95 2.87 -20.12
C SER A 42 3.03 2.97 -21.33
N GLY A 43 3.31 3.89 -22.27
CA GLY A 43 2.41 4.24 -23.37
C GLY A 43 1.19 5.08 -22.95
N ASN A 44 1.10 5.45 -21.67
CA ASN A 44 -0.03 6.18 -21.11
C ASN A 44 -0.14 7.61 -21.68
N TRP A 45 0.97 8.27 -22.02
CA TRP A 45 0.93 9.57 -22.68
C TRP A 45 0.21 9.48 -24.03
N HIS A 46 0.60 8.51 -24.87
CA HIS A 46 -0.05 8.28 -26.16
C HIS A 46 -1.54 7.98 -25.98
N TRP A 47 -1.88 7.13 -25.01
CA TRP A 47 -3.26 6.74 -24.72
C TRP A 47 -4.11 7.93 -24.23
N ILE A 48 -3.61 8.76 -23.31
CA ILE A 48 -4.29 9.96 -22.84
C ILE A 48 -4.63 10.88 -24.01
N ASN A 49 -3.66 11.10 -24.90
CA ASN A 49 -3.86 11.92 -26.09
C ASN A 49 -4.97 11.33 -26.99
N GLN A 50 -4.95 10.02 -27.22
CA GLN A 50 -5.94 9.32 -28.05
C GLN A 50 -7.37 9.48 -27.51
N VAL A 51 -7.54 9.52 -26.19
CA VAL A 51 -8.83 9.69 -25.53
C VAL A 51 -9.28 11.14 -25.47
N MET A 52 -8.36 12.07 -25.20
CA MET A 52 -8.68 13.47 -24.96
C MET A 52 -8.77 14.31 -26.26
N ASP A 53 -8.04 13.92 -27.31
CA ASP A 53 -8.05 14.64 -28.60
C ASP A 53 -9.46 14.68 -29.25
N PRO A 54 -10.25 13.58 -29.30
CA PRO A 54 -11.62 13.61 -29.81
C PRO A 54 -12.57 14.55 -29.06
N LEU A 55 -12.26 14.85 -27.79
CA LEU A 55 -13.02 15.79 -26.96
C LEU A 55 -12.55 17.25 -27.14
N GLY A 56 -11.56 17.50 -27.98
CA GLY A 56 -11.01 18.84 -28.22
C GLY A 56 -10.20 19.40 -27.05
N ILE A 57 -9.75 18.55 -26.11
CA ILE A 57 -8.95 18.99 -24.96
C ILE A 57 -7.54 19.33 -25.46
N PRO A 58 -7.01 20.55 -25.22
CA PRO A 58 -5.72 20.96 -25.75
C PRO A 58 -4.55 20.28 -25.04
N ARG A 59 -3.43 20.07 -25.75
CA ARG A 59 -2.20 19.45 -25.18
C ARG A 59 -1.65 20.19 -23.96
N GLY A 60 -1.84 21.51 -23.88
CA GLY A 60 -1.49 22.32 -22.71
C GLY A 60 -2.25 21.95 -21.44
N LEU A 61 -3.40 21.29 -21.53
CA LEU A 61 -4.14 20.73 -20.39
C LEU A 61 -3.85 19.23 -20.20
N GLN A 62 -3.67 18.47 -21.27
CA GLN A 62 -3.33 17.03 -21.19
C GLN A 62 -1.98 16.81 -20.48
N ALA A 63 -0.95 17.62 -20.80
CA ALA A 63 0.37 17.52 -20.20
C ALA A 63 0.38 17.70 -18.67
N PRO A 64 -0.18 18.78 -18.08
CA PRO A 64 -0.22 18.92 -16.64
C PRO A 64 -1.08 17.86 -15.94
N LEU A 65 -2.15 17.36 -16.57
CA LEU A 65 -2.92 16.22 -16.03
C LEU A 65 -2.04 14.97 -15.95
N TYR A 66 -1.28 14.68 -17.00
CA TYR A 66 -0.35 13.54 -17.02
C TYR A 66 0.77 13.67 -16.00
N VAL A 67 1.40 14.86 -15.91
CA VAL A 67 2.41 15.15 -14.89
C VAL A 67 1.82 15.05 -13.48
N GLY A 68 0.58 15.52 -13.29
CA GLY A 68 -0.15 15.40 -12.03
C GLY A 68 -0.37 13.94 -11.62
N ALA A 69 -0.77 13.08 -12.56
CA ALA A 69 -0.90 11.64 -12.33
C ALA A 69 0.44 11.02 -11.91
N ILE A 70 1.53 11.31 -12.63
CA ILE A 70 2.88 10.85 -12.30
C ILE A 70 3.29 11.27 -10.88
N ALA A 71 3.08 12.55 -10.55
CA ALA A 71 3.44 13.08 -9.24
C ALA A 71 2.63 12.39 -8.12
N TRP A 72 1.36 12.09 -8.37
CA TRP A 72 0.49 11.39 -7.41
C TRP A 72 0.91 9.93 -7.23
N GLU A 73 1.25 9.22 -8.31
CA GLU A 73 1.78 7.85 -8.27
C GLU A 73 3.10 7.81 -7.48
N ALA A 74 4.02 8.75 -7.75
CA ALA A 74 5.29 8.87 -7.05
C ALA A 74 5.09 9.18 -5.56
N LEU A 75 4.16 10.08 -5.22
CA LEU A 75 3.77 10.34 -3.83
C LEU A 75 3.23 9.07 -3.15
N GLY A 76 2.36 8.32 -3.83
CA GLY A 76 1.84 7.05 -3.35
C GLY A 76 2.97 6.04 -3.07
N ALA A 77 3.92 5.89 -4.00
CA ALA A 77 5.08 5.01 -3.83
C ALA A 77 5.90 5.39 -2.59
N LEU A 78 6.24 6.68 -2.43
CA LEU A 78 6.99 7.18 -1.27
C LEU A 78 6.25 6.93 0.05
N LEU A 79 4.95 7.18 0.09
CA LEU A 79 4.13 6.95 1.26
C LEU A 79 4.03 5.46 1.61
N PHE A 80 3.95 4.56 0.62
CA PHE A 80 3.99 3.13 0.89
C PHE A 80 5.36 2.65 1.36
N TRP A 81 6.47 3.18 0.83
CA TRP A 81 7.80 2.91 1.38
C TRP A 81 7.91 3.36 2.83
N TRP A 82 7.37 4.55 3.15
CA TRP A 82 7.27 5.02 4.53
C TRP A 82 6.39 4.11 5.40
N ALA A 83 5.27 3.63 4.89
CA ALA A 83 4.41 2.67 5.57
C ALA A 83 5.17 1.37 5.87
N VAL A 84 5.88 0.78 4.89
CA VAL A 84 6.70 -0.42 5.07
C VAL A 84 7.76 -0.23 6.16
N ALA A 85 8.51 0.88 6.11
CA ALA A 85 9.59 1.17 7.06
C ALA A 85 9.07 1.42 8.48
N SER A 86 7.92 2.09 8.59
CA SER A 86 7.33 2.47 9.88
C SER A 86 6.48 1.37 10.52
N TYR A 87 6.02 0.37 9.74
CA TYR A 87 5.03 -0.61 10.14
C TYR A 87 5.41 -1.40 11.40
N ARG A 88 4.57 -1.35 12.44
CA ARG A 88 4.79 -2.02 13.73
C ARG A 88 3.84 -3.18 14.01
N GLY A 89 2.94 -3.52 13.09
CA GLY A 89 1.98 -4.60 13.28
C GLY A 89 0.80 -4.25 14.21
N ARG A 90 0.61 -2.98 14.53
CA ARG A 90 -0.48 -2.47 15.39
C ARG A 90 -1.81 -2.48 14.63
N PRO A 91 -2.95 -2.26 15.31
CA PRO A 91 -4.23 -2.01 14.63
C PRO A 91 -4.08 -0.89 13.59
N LEU A 92 -4.76 -1.00 12.44
CA LEU A 92 -4.55 -0.12 11.29
C LEU A 92 -4.75 1.36 11.64
N VAL A 93 -5.77 1.67 12.45
CA VAL A 93 -6.05 3.04 12.93
C VAL A 93 -4.86 3.68 13.65
N GLN A 94 -3.95 2.88 14.22
CA GLN A 94 -2.73 3.35 14.89
C GLN A 94 -1.52 3.40 13.96
N GLU A 95 -1.57 2.75 12.80
CA GLU A 95 -0.52 2.72 11.77
C GLU A 95 -0.70 3.89 10.80
N LYS A 96 -0.48 5.12 11.30
CA LYS A 96 -0.73 6.37 10.56
C LYS A 96 -0.17 6.38 9.14
N ALA A 97 1.08 5.95 8.96
CA ALA A 97 1.73 5.91 7.65
C ALA A 97 0.99 5.01 6.66
N THR A 98 0.55 3.83 7.13
CA THR A 98 -0.25 2.89 6.35
C THR A 98 -1.59 3.49 5.95
N VAL A 99 -2.30 4.11 6.89
CA VAL A 99 -3.58 4.77 6.61
C VAL A 99 -3.41 5.85 5.55
N VAL A 100 -2.42 6.75 5.72
CA VAL A 100 -2.16 7.83 4.76
C VAL A 100 -1.81 7.27 3.38
N ALA A 101 -0.90 6.29 3.29
CA ALA A 101 -0.52 5.67 2.02
C ALA A 101 -1.72 5.04 1.30
N CYS A 102 -2.52 4.25 2.03
CA CYS A 102 -3.72 3.63 1.50
C CYS A 102 -4.77 4.67 1.06
N SER A 103 -4.98 5.73 1.84
CA SER A 103 -5.94 6.80 1.49
C SER A 103 -5.51 7.56 0.24
N VAL A 104 -4.24 7.92 0.12
CA VAL A 104 -3.71 8.65 -1.05
C VAL A 104 -3.80 7.78 -2.31
N ASN A 105 -3.46 6.49 -2.20
CA ASN A 105 -3.58 5.56 -3.33
C ASN A 105 -5.04 5.33 -3.72
N LEU A 106 -5.93 5.13 -2.75
CA LEU A 106 -7.35 4.98 -3.01
C LEU A 106 -7.93 6.22 -3.70
N ALA A 107 -7.53 7.42 -3.27
CA ALA A 107 -7.95 8.67 -3.90
C ALA A 107 -7.46 8.80 -5.35
N LEU A 108 -6.24 8.37 -5.66
CA LEU A 108 -5.72 8.32 -7.03
C LEU A 108 -6.60 7.46 -7.94
N TRP A 109 -6.89 6.22 -7.53
CA TRP A 109 -7.71 5.31 -8.35
C TRP A 109 -9.19 5.70 -8.38
N SER A 110 -9.70 6.39 -7.36
CA SER A 110 -11.00 7.05 -7.44
C SER A 110 -11.01 8.16 -8.49
N ALA A 111 -9.97 9.00 -8.53
CA ALA A 111 -9.86 10.07 -9.50
C ALA A 111 -9.81 9.53 -10.93
N PHE A 112 -9.07 8.44 -11.19
CA PHE A 112 -9.07 7.79 -12.49
C PHE A 112 -10.45 7.24 -12.89
N GLN A 113 -11.19 6.59 -11.99
CA GLN A 113 -12.55 6.13 -12.30
C GLN A 113 -13.51 7.28 -12.62
N VAL A 114 -13.43 8.40 -11.89
CA VAL A 114 -14.22 9.59 -12.22
C VAL A 114 -13.82 10.14 -13.59
N LEU A 115 -12.53 10.18 -13.89
CA LEU A 115 -12.05 10.62 -15.20
C LEU A 115 -12.50 9.69 -16.32
N ASP A 116 -12.43 8.37 -16.15
CA ASP A 116 -12.89 7.39 -17.15
C ASP A 116 -14.34 7.68 -17.57
N GLU A 117 -15.21 8.01 -16.61
CA GLU A 117 -16.59 8.40 -16.89
C GLU A 117 -16.69 9.77 -17.58
N VAL A 118 -15.98 10.79 -17.06
CA VAL A 118 -16.04 12.16 -17.59
C VAL A 118 -15.50 12.27 -19.02
N VAL A 119 -14.44 11.51 -19.33
CA VAL A 119 -13.80 11.50 -20.67
C VAL A 119 -14.25 10.33 -21.55
N LEU A 120 -15.26 9.57 -21.12
CA LEU A 120 -15.83 8.42 -21.86
C LEU A 120 -14.78 7.37 -22.25
N ALA A 121 -13.80 7.15 -21.38
CA ALA A 121 -12.66 6.29 -21.61
C ALA A 121 -12.86 4.90 -20.98
N TYR A 122 -13.79 4.13 -21.53
CA TYR A 122 -14.19 2.83 -20.96
C TYR A 122 -13.18 1.69 -21.13
N GLN A 123 -12.17 1.86 -21.99
CA GLN A 123 -11.12 0.85 -22.20
C GLN A 123 -10.31 0.53 -20.92
N PRO A 124 -9.71 1.50 -20.21
CA PRO A 124 -8.96 1.26 -18.98
C PRO A 124 -9.84 1.09 -17.73
N GLU A 125 -11.14 1.41 -17.81
CA GLU A 125 -12.04 1.41 -16.65
C GLU A 125 -11.99 0.07 -15.90
N GLY A 126 -11.92 -1.05 -16.63
CA GLY A 126 -11.77 -2.38 -16.03
C GLY A 126 -10.49 -2.52 -15.18
N VAL A 127 -9.37 -1.99 -15.67
CA VAL A 127 -8.08 -2.01 -14.96
C VAL A 127 -8.12 -1.09 -13.75
N HIS A 128 -8.57 0.16 -13.91
CA HIS A 128 -8.68 1.12 -12.81
C HIS A 128 -9.60 0.62 -11.69
N ARG A 129 -10.75 0.04 -12.05
CA ARG A 129 -11.68 -0.57 -11.10
C ARG A 129 -11.06 -1.75 -10.36
N MET A 130 -10.34 -2.63 -11.06
CA MET A 130 -9.65 -3.76 -10.43
C MET A 130 -8.58 -3.32 -9.45
N ILE A 131 -7.81 -2.28 -9.77
CA ILE A 131 -6.80 -1.72 -8.86
C ILE A 131 -7.48 -1.10 -7.63
N PHE A 132 -8.55 -0.32 -7.85
CA PHE A 132 -9.34 0.28 -6.78
C PHE A 132 -9.92 -0.77 -5.82
N VAL A 133 -10.55 -1.83 -6.35
CA VAL A 133 -11.10 -2.93 -5.55
C VAL A 133 -9.99 -3.69 -4.83
N SER A 134 -8.83 -3.91 -5.48
CA SER A 134 -7.66 -4.53 -4.85
C SER A 134 -7.12 -3.70 -3.68
N GLN A 135 -7.18 -2.37 -3.77
CA GLN A 135 -6.82 -1.48 -2.67
C GLN A 135 -7.82 -1.56 -1.50
N ILE A 136 -9.12 -1.64 -1.78
CA ILE A 136 -10.16 -1.87 -0.75
C ILE A 136 -9.93 -3.23 -0.07
N ALA A 137 -9.70 -4.29 -0.85
CA ALA A 137 -9.41 -5.61 -0.31
C ALA A 137 -8.15 -5.60 0.57
N THR A 138 -7.11 -4.87 0.16
CA THR A 138 -5.90 -4.67 0.98
C THR A 138 -6.22 -4.00 2.31
N LEU A 139 -7.02 -2.93 2.31
CA LEU A 139 -7.44 -2.25 3.54
C LEU A 139 -8.20 -3.19 4.49
N LEU A 140 -9.13 -3.98 3.96
CA LEU A 140 -9.87 -4.97 4.74
C LEU A 140 -8.95 -6.04 5.32
N LEU A 141 -7.96 -6.53 4.56
CA LEU A 141 -6.98 -7.50 5.04
C LEU A 141 -6.07 -6.90 6.13
N LEU A 142 -5.61 -5.67 5.96
CA LEU A 142 -4.79 -4.96 6.94
C LEU A 142 -5.53 -4.76 8.27
N GLU A 143 -6.83 -4.49 8.21
CA GLU A 143 -7.68 -4.29 9.38
C GLU A 143 -8.04 -5.62 10.06
N ARG A 144 -8.49 -6.62 9.29
CA ARG A 144 -9.14 -7.83 9.84
C ARG A 144 -8.17 -8.97 10.15
N LEU A 145 -7.00 -9.02 9.53
CA LEU A 145 -6.07 -10.13 9.80
C LEU A 145 -5.48 -10.02 11.21
N PRO A 146 -5.48 -11.11 12.01
CA PRO A 146 -4.93 -11.09 13.36
C PRO A 146 -3.43 -10.77 13.36
N THR A 147 -3.02 -9.81 14.19
CA THR A 147 -1.61 -9.73 14.59
C THR A 147 -1.41 -10.72 15.74
N PRO A 148 -0.40 -11.61 15.70
CA PRO A 148 -0.10 -12.47 16.84
C PRO A 148 0.12 -11.57 18.05
N ALA A 149 -0.72 -11.71 19.07
CA ALA A 149 -0.41 -11.12 20.36
C ALA A 149 0.87 -11.78 20.84
N CYS A 150 1.90 -11.01 21.14
CA CYS A 150 2.86 -11.45 22.15
C CYS A 150 2.01 -11.59 23.42
N GLN A 151 1.60 -12.80 23.80
CA GLN A 151 0.87 -13.00 25.03
C GLN A 151 1.76 -12.54 26.18
N PRO A 152 1.44 -11.45 26.89
CA PRO A 152 2.11 -11.12 28.13
C PRO A 152 1.57 -12.13 29.16
N GLY A 153 2.34 -13.18 29.45
CA GLY A 153 1.97 -14.12 30.52
C GLY A 153 2.44 -15.57 30.36
N MET A 154 2.86 -16.02 29.17
CA MET A 154 3.32 -17.42 29.04
C MET A 154 4.67 -17.72 29.69
N ILE A 155 5.45 -16.71 30.09
CA ILE A 155 6.72 -16.96 30.82
C ILE A 155 6.48 -17.07 32.34
N GLU A 156 5.38 -16.56 32.88
CA GLU A 156 5.12 -16.59 34.33
C GLU A 156 4.39 -17.87 34.80
N ALA A 157 3.58 -18.49 33.94
CA ALA A 157 2.85 -19.72 34.30
C ALA A 157 3.77 -20.95 34.38
N ASP A 158 4.78 -21.05 33.51
CA ASP A 158 5.72 -22.19 33.52
C ASP A 158 6.73 -22.12 34.67
N VAL A 159 7.02 -20.94 35.22
CA VAL A 159 7.92 -20.79 36.38
C VAL A 159 7.19 -21.10 37.70
N ILE A 160 5.89 -20.81 37.80
CA ILE A 160 5.12 -21.10 39.03
C ILE A 160 4.76 -22.59 39.14
N GLN A 161 4.61 -23.32 38.02
CA GLN A 161 4.37 -24.78 38.08
C GLN A 161 5.64 -25.63 38.29
N ALA A 162 6.83 -25.05 38.21
CA ALA A 162 8.09 -25.75 38.51
C ALA A 162 8.57 -25.57 39.97
N GLY A 163 7.90 -24.72 40.76
CA GLY A 163 8.19 -24.51 42.19
C GLY A 163 7.36 -25.45 43.05
N GLY A 164 7.98 -26.53 43.51
CA GLY A 164 7.35 -27.59 44.30
C GLY A 164 6.59 -27.12 45.54
N ASP A 165 5.67 -28.00 45.97
CA ASP A 165 4.79 -27.82 47.12
C ASP A 165 5.54 -27.34 48.38
N PRO A 166 4.98 -26.39 49.15
CA PRO A 166 5.54 -26.03 50.44
C PRO A 166 5.43 -27.23 51.39
N VAL A 167 6.58 -27.81 51.74
CA VAL A 167 6.72 -28.82 52.79
C VAL A 167 6.21 -28.23 54.10
N ALA A 168 5.14 -28.82 54.64
CA ALA A 168 4.59 -28.46 55.94
C ALA A 168 5.63 -28.73 57.05
N PRO A 169 5.76 -27.86 58.06
CA PRO A 169 6.68 -28.10 59.17
C PRO A 169 6.14 -29.22 60.08
N GLU A 170 6.93 -30.27 60.26
CA GLU A 170 6.71 -31.31 61.27
C GLU A 170 6.73 -30.68 62.67
N LEU A 171 5.63 -30.83 63.40
CA LEU A 171 5.53 -30.55 64.83
C LEU A 171 6.27 -31.65 65.61
N GLY A 172 7.49 -31.34 66.06
CA GLY A 172 8.27 -32.20 66.95
C GLY A 172 7.65 -32.34 68.35
N PRO A 173 7.86 -33.46 69.05
CA PRO A 173 7.17 -33.76 70.29
C PRO A 173 7.74 -32.98 71.49
N HIS A 174 6.82 -32.39 72.27
CA HIS A 174 7.08 -31.86 73.60
C HIS A 174 7.74 -32.92 74.51
N ARG A 175 8.89 -32.57 75.10
CA ARG A 175 9.38 -33.20 76.32
C ARG A 175 9.15 -32.25 77.50
N VAL A 176 8.68 -32.88 78.57
CA VAL A 176 8.24 -32.37 79.89
C VAL A 176 9.33 -31.56 80.59
#